data_AF-A0A0R2U5K7-F1
#
_entry.id   AF-A0A0R2U5K7-F1
#
_cell.length_a   1.000
_cell.length_b   1.000
_cell.length_c   1.000
_cell.angle_alpha   90.00
_cell.angle_beta   90.00
_cell.angle_gamma   90.00
#
_symmetry.space_group_name_H-M   'P 1'
#
loop_
_entity.id
_entity.type
_entity.pdbx_description
1 polymer ?
#
loop_
_entity_poly.entity_id
_entity_poly.type
_entity_poly.pdbx_seq_one_letter_code
_entity_poly.pdbx_strand_id
1 'polypeptide(L)'
;MILPAKQQRSLDRINKILDTAELILEHEPLSALSIAKISVEAGLKRTSTYKFFETTDDIKLTLIQRYVETCNEVLSVDLQTHVGADYSRCLKNCVNSIIGFFKARPGAQKLILENTVSPAVTSSDLHKIAATILKHVEGSIGLPNMFNKTGVFLVITQIIFSILSLNAKEDNELTEVGLNEAVRASNAYLLSCLATPA
;
A
#
# COMPACT_ATOMS: atom_id res chain seq x y z
N MET A 1 -2.91 27.36 -2.84
CA MET A 1 -3.74 27.69 -4.03
C MET A 1 -5.17 27.28 -3.71
N ILE A 2 -6.14 28.20 -3.71
CA ILE A 2 -7.55 27.90 -3.41
C ILE A 2 -8.20 27.35 -4.69
N LEU A 3 -8.81 26.16 -4.64
CA LEU A 3 -9.51 25.59 -5.78
C LEU A 3 -10.84 26.33 -6.04
N PRO A 4 -11.26 26.48 -7.31
CA PRO A 4 -12.58 26.99 -7.64
C PRO A 4 -13.69 26.22 -6.91
N ALA A 5 -14.72 26.91 -6.40
CA ALA A 5 -15.77 26.31 -5.56
C ALA A 5 -16.47 25.08 -6.19
N LYS A 6 -16.58 25.02 -7.52
CA LYS A 6 -17.11 23.86 -8.26
C LYS A 6 -16.20 22.64 -8.17
N GLN A 7 -14.88 22.84 -8.26
CA GLN A 7 -13.89 21.76 -8.14
C GLN A 7 -13.82 21.27 -6.70
N GLN A 8 -13.85 22.17 -5.72
CA GLN A 8 -13.87 21.80 -4.30
C GLN A 8 -15.08 20.90 -3.97
N ARG A 9 -16.30 21.30 -4.35
CA ARG A 9 -17.51 20.49 -4.13
C ARG A 9 -17.45 19.11 -4.81
N SER A 10 -16.73 19.00 -5.92
CA SER A 10 -16.54 17.74 -6.62
C SER A 10 -15.61 16.82 -5.83
N LEU A 11 -14.49 17.36 -5.34
CA LEU A 11 -13.53 16.64 -4.50
C LEU A 11 -14.16 16.21 -3.17
N ASP A 12 -14.94 17.08 -2.52
CA ASP A 12 -15.61 16.75 -1.27
C ASP A 12 -16.56 15.55 -1.44
N ARG A 13 -17.22 15.43 -2.59
CA ARG A 13 -18.08 14.28 -2.91
C ARG A 13 -17.30 13.01 -3.17
N ILE A 14 -16.20 13.10 -3.92
CA ILE A 14 -15.30 11.96 -4.15
C ILE A 14 -14.76 11.45 -2.82
N ASN A 15 -14.27 12.35 -1.96
CA ASN A 15 -13.78 11.99 -0.64
C ASN A 15 -14.88 11.36 0.20
N LYS A 16 -16.08 11.93 0.24
CA LYS A 16 -17.20 11.33 0.96
C LYS A 16 -17.53 9.91 0.50
N ILE A 17 -17.48 9.64 -0.81
CA ILE A 17 -17.69 8.29 -1.36
C ILE A 17 -16.60 7.33 -0.88
N LEU A 18 -15.34 7.74 -0.94
CA LEU A 18 -14.20 6.92 -0.53
C LEU A 18 -14.14 6.70 0.99
N ASP A 19 -14.47 7.71 1.79
CA ASP A 19 -14.53 7.62 3.25
C ASP A 19 -15.67 6.68 3.68
N THR A 20 -16.81 6.72 2.97
CA THR A 20 -17.90 5.75 3.20
C THR A 20 -17.48 4.33 2.80
N ALA A 21 -16.74 4.19 1.69
CA ALA A 21 -16.21 2.90 1.26
C ALA A 21 -15.21 2.30 2.28
N GLU A 22 -14.34 3.13 2.86
CA GLU A 22 -13.46 2.76 3.99
C GLU A 22 -14.27 2.19 5.16
N LEU A 23 -15.25 2.97 5.65
CA LEU A 23 -16.07 2.60 6.81
C LEU A 23 -16.81 1.27 6.60
N ILE A 24 -17.32 1.03 5.40
CA ILE A 24 -17.91 -0.27 5.04
C ILE A 24 -16.84 -1.36 5.16
N LEU A 25 -15.66 -1.17 4.60
CA LEU A 25 -14.59 -2.17 4.62
C LEU A 25 -13.97 -2.38 6.02
N GLU A 26 -14.10 -1.43 6.95
CA GLU A 26 -13.70 -1.64 8.34
C GLU A 26 -14.58 -2.69 9.04
N HIS A 27 -15.89 -2.69 8.74
CA HIS A 27 -16.87 -3.51 9.47
C HIS A 27 -17.42 -4.70 8.68
N GLU A 28 -17.26 -4.70 7.36
CA GLU A 28 -17.91 -5.65 6.46
C GLU A 28 -16.92 -6.33 5.50
N PRO A 29 -17.28 -7.49 4.93
CA PRO A 29 -16.46 -8.13 3.89
C PRO A 29 -16.43 -7.28 2.61
N LEU A 30 -15.38 -7.47 1.80
CA LEU A 30 -15.21 -6.78 0.52
C LEU A 30 -16.43 -6.93 -0.42
N SER A 31 -17.13 -8.06 -0.36
CA SER A 31 -18.33 -8.32 -1.17
C SER A 31 -19.52 -7.40 -0.86
N ALA A 32 -19.53 -6.74 0.32
CA ALA A 32 -20.55 -5.76 0.67
C ALA A 32 -20.37 -4.43 -0.08
N LEU A 33 -19.17 -4.16 -0.59
CA LEU A 33 -18.85 -2.90 -1.25
C LEU A 33 -19.58 -2.79 -2.60
N SER A 34 -20.49 -1.83 -2.71
CA SER A 34 -21.22 -1.55 -3.95
C SER A 34 -21.61 -0.07 -4.03
N ILE A 35 -21.69 0.47 -5.26
CA ILE A 35 -22.18 1.85 -5.48
C ILE A 35 -23.56 2.06 -4.82
N ALA A 36 -24.43 1.05 -4.87
CA ALA A 36 -25.76 1.11 -4.29
C ALA A 36 -25.73 1.34 -2.78
N LYS A 37 -24.88 0.58 -2.06
CA LYS A 37 -24.73 0.66 -0.61
C LYS A 37 -24.00 1.94 -0.20
N ILE A 38 -22.87 2.24 -0.84
CA ILE A 38 -22.09 3.46 -0.59
C ILE A 38 -22.97 4.71 -0.78
N SER A 39 -23.81 4.75 -1.81
CA SER A 39 -24.71 5.90 -2.03
C SER A 39 -25.69 6.09 -0.87
N VAL A 40 -26.26 5.00 -0.36
CA VAL A 40 -27.22 5.05 0.76
C VAL A 40 -26.52 5.55 2.02
N GLU A 41 -25.38 4.97 2.38
CA GLU A 41 -24.65 5.33 3.60
C GLU A 41 -24.02 6.72 3.54
N ALA A 42 -23.55 7.14 2.36
CA ALA A 42 -23.03 8.49 2.14
C ALA A 42 -24.15 9.54 2.09
N GLY A 43 -25.44 9.16 2.12
CA GLY A 43 -26.57 10.07 1.93
C GLY A 43 -26.55 10.75 0.55
N LEU A 44 -26.09 10.04 -0.48
CA LEU A 44 -25.97 10.51 -1.85
C LEU A 44 -27.00 9.81 -2.76
N LYS A 45 -27.45 10.52 -3.81
CA LYS A 45 -28.25 9.87 -4.85
C LYS A 45 -27.37 8.93 -5.67
N ARG A 46 -27.81 7.69 -5.91
CA ARG A 46 -27.10 6.73 -6.77
C ARG A 46 -26.70 7.32 -8.12
N THR A 47 -27.61 8.03 -8.78
CA THR A 47 -27.34 8.72 -10.06
C THR A 47 -26.28 9.81 -9.97
N SER A 48 -26.04 10.38 -8.79
CA SER A 48 -24.92 11.30 -8.56
C SER A 48 -23.61 10.55 -8.32
N THR A 49 -23.64 9.41 -7.63
CA THR A 49 -22.45 8.57 -7.39
C THR A 49 -21.91 8.02 -8.71
N TYR A 50 -22.80 7.55 -9.59
CA TYR A 50 -22.44 7.08 -10.94
C TYR A 50 -21.77 8.14 -11.83
N LYS A 51 -21.93 9.43 -11.51
CA LYS A 51 -21.21 10.50 -12.24
C LYS A 51 -19.74 10.62 -11.86
N PHE A 52 -19.34 10.07 -10.71
CA PHE A 52 -17.97 10.09 -10.22
C PHE A 52 -17.26 8.76 -10.40
N PHE A 53 -18.01 7.66 -10.29
CA PHE A 53 -17.50 6.30 -10.44
C PHE A 53 -18.51 5.48 -11.24
N GLU A 54 -18.10 4.97 -12.40
CA GLU A 54 -19.00 4.21 -13.28
C GLU A 54 -19.24 2.82 -12.71
N THR A 55 -18.22 2.26 -12.05
CA THR A 55 -18.22 0.91 -11.47
C THR A 55 -17.73 0.91 -10.02
N THR A 56 -18.06 -0.16 -9.29
CA THR A 56 -17.47 -0.39 -7.96
C THR A 56 -15.95 -0.57 -8.04
N ASP A 57 -15.43 -1.09 -9.16
CA ASP A 57 -13.99 -1.28 -9.32
C ASP A 57 -13.25 0.06 -9.49
N ASP A 58 -13.88 1.09 -10.07
CA ASP A 58 -13.32 2.45 -10.10
C ASP A 58 -13.13 3.01 -8.67
N ILE A 59 -14.11 2.74 -7.78
CA ILE A 59 -14.03 3.11 -6.36
C ILE A 59 -12.88 2.35 -5.69
N LYS A 60 -12.81 1.03 -5.88
CA LYS A 60 -11.75 0.19 -5.31
C LYS A 60 -10.37 0.65 -5.78
N LEU A 61 -10.17 0.91 -7.07
CA LEU A 61 -8.89 1.35 -7.61
C LEU A 61 -8.46 2.70 -7.01
N THR A 62 -9.39 3.64 -6.92
CA THR A 62 -9.12 4.96 -6.31
C THR A 62 -8.82 4.84 -4.82
N LEU A 63 -9.50 3.92 -4.13
CA LEU A 63 -9.25 3.64 -2.72
C LEU A 63 -7.90 2.94 -2.50
N ILE A 64 -7.49 2.02 -3.38
CA ILE A 64 -6.14 1.43 -3.39
C ILE A 64 -5.08 2.51 -3.54
N GLN A 65 -5.24 3.44 -4.48
CA GLN A 65 -4.30 4.55 -4.66
C GLN A 65 -4.17 5.39 -3.40
N ARG A 66 -5.30 5.71 -2.73
CA ARG A 66 -5.32 6.42 -1.45
C ARG A 66 -4.56 5.63 -0.38
N TYR A 67 -4.82 4.33 -0.25
CA TYR A 67 -4.12 3.48 0.72
C TYR A 67 -2.62 3.41 0.47
N VAL A 68 -2.18 3.26 -0.77
CA VAL A 68 -0.75 3.21 -1.09
C VAL A 68 -0.08 4.54 -0.77
N GLU A 69 -0.72 5.67 -1.07
CA GLU A 69 -0.20 6.99 -0.72
C GLU A 69 -0.06 7.13 0.80
N THR A 70 -1.10 6.78 1.57
CA THR A 70 -1.05 6.83 3.04
C THR A 70 -0.02 5.86 3.61
N CYS A 71 0.13 4.65 3.04
CA CYS A 71 1.17 3.71 3.45
C CYS A 71 2.56 4.29 3.22
N ASN A 72 2.75 4.98 2.08
CA ASN A 72 4.02 5.62 1.74
C ASN A 72 4.35 6.79 2.67
N GLU A 73 3.35 7.56 3.06
CA GLU A 73 3.46 8.64 4.06
C GLU A 73 3.86 8.08 5.43
N VAL A 74 3.17 7.05 5.92
CA VAL A 74 3.50 6.35 7.18
C VAL A 74 4.93 5.83 7.15
N LEU A 75 5.31 5.15 6.06
CA LEU A 75 6.66 4.63 5.87
C LEU A 75 7.72 5.75 5.89
N SER A 76 7.43 6.89 5.26
CA SER A 76 8.35 8.03 5.22
C SER A 76 8.52 8.70 6.59
N VAL A 77 7.52 8.65 7.46
CA VAL A 77 7.55 9.22 8.82
C VAL A 77 8.21 8.26 9.82
N ASP A 78 7.88 6.97 9.74
CA ASP A 78 8.36 5.95 10.68
C ASP A 78 9.86 5.65 10.50
N LEU A 79 10.35 5.71 9.25
CA LEU A 79 11.71 5.30 8.92
C LEU A 79 12.73 6.40 9.24
N GLN A 80 13.31 6.30 10.43
CA GLN A 80 14.49 7.07 10.80
C GLN A 80 15.76 6.44 10.23
N THR A 81 16.67 7.27 9.72
CA THR A 81 18.00 6.83 9.28
C THR A 81 18.83 6.42 10.49
N HIS A 82 19.25 5.15 10.55
CA HIS A 82 20.10 4.63 11.62
C HIS A 82 21.45 4.16 11.06
N VAL A 83 22.50 4.93 11.37
CA VAL A 83 23.87 4.62 10.94
C VAL A 83 24.37 3.36 11.67
N GLY A 84 24.89 2.38 10.91
CA GLY A 84 25.45 1.13 11.46
C GLY A 84 24.47 -0.04 11.58
N ALA A 85 23.30 0.03 10.93
CA ALA A 85 22.44 -1.14 10.73
C ALA A 85 23.02 -2.11 9.67
N ASP A 86 22.38 -3.26 9.47
CA ASP A 86 22.58 -4.12 8.30
C ASP A 86 21.34 -4.06 7.38
N TYR A 87 21.44 -4.61 6.16
CA TYR A 87 20.35 -4.61 5.19
C TYR A 87 19.08 -5.27 5.75
N SER A 88 19.24 -6.36 6.50
CA SER A 88 18.14 -7.10 7.13
C SER A 88 17.36 -6.24 8.12
N ARG A 89 18.07 -5.48 8.97
CA ARG A 89 17.46 -4.58 9.95
C ARG A 89 16.73 -3.41 9.28
N CYS A 90 17.32 -2.80 8.25
CA CYS A 90 16.63 -1.74 7.49
C CYS A 90 15.34 -2.28 6.84
N LEU A 91 15.41 -3.45 6.19
CA LEU A 91 14.23 -4.09 5.60
C LEU A 91 13.19 -4.47 6.66
N LYS A 92 13.61 -4.97 7.83
CA LYS A 92 12.72 -5.26 8.95
C LYS A 92 11.96 -4.02 9.44
N ASN A 93 12.62 -2.87 9.51
CA ASN A 93 11.95 -1.62 9.86
C ASN A 93 10.88 -1.24 8.82
N CYS A 94 11.19 -1.37 7.52
CA CYS A 94 10.22 -1.12 6.45
C CYS A 94 9.01 -2.07 6.55
N VAL A 95 9.24 -3.37 6.68
CA VAL A 95 8.17 -4.37 6.77
C VAL A 95 7.32 -4.14 8.03
N ASN A 96 7.92 -3.82 9.17
CA ASN A 96 7.18 -3.48 10.39
C ASN A 96 6.26 -2.27 10.20
N SER A 97 6.73 -1.19 9.58
CA SER A 97 5.90 -0.01 9.30
C SER A 97 4.74 -0.34 8.36
N ILE A 98 5.00 -1.13 7.30
CA ILE A 98 3.96 -1.61 6.37
C ILE A 98 2.92 -2.49 7.10
N ILE A 99 3.36 -3.43 7.93
CA ILE A 99 2.45 -4.26 8.75
C ILE A 99 1.62 -3.38 9.70
N GLY A 100 2.26 -2.40 10.36
CA GLY A 100 1.58 -1.44 11.23
C GLY A 100 0.48 -0.68 10.50
N PHE A 101 0.75 -0.22 9.28
CA PHE A 101 -0.24 0.42 8.42
C PHE A 101 -1.46 -0.47 8.15
N PHE A 102 -1.25 -1.72 7.72
CA PHE A 102 -2.34 -2.64 7.41
C PHE A 102 -3.13 -3.04 8.66
N LYS A 103 -2.47 -3.27 9.80
CA LYS A 103 -3.15 -3.55 11.07
C LYS A 103 -4.02 -2.38 11.54
N ALA A 104 -3.58 -1.15 11.31
CA ALA A 104 -4.35 0.04 11.62
C ALA A 104 -5.51 0.31 10.65
N ARG A 105 -5.53 -0.34 9.48
CA ARG A 105 -6.52 -0.13 8.41
C ARG A 105 -6.99 -1.46 7.82
N PRO A 106 -7.95 -2.14 8.47
CA PRO A 106 -8.47 -3.42 7.99
C PRO A 106 -9.03 -3.36 6.57
N GLY A 107 -9.59 -2.22 6.15
CA GLY A 107 -10.06 -2.02 4.79
C GLY A 107 -8.94 -2.11 3.75
N ALA A 108 -7.75 -1.59 4.08
CA ALA A 108 -6.56 -1.72 3.24
C ALA A 108 -6.09 -3.17 3.14
N GLN A 109 -6.07 -3.92 4.25
CA GLN A 109 -5.69 -5.33 4.26
C GLN A 109 -6.62 -6.15 3.35
N LYS A 110 -7.94 -6.01 3.54
CA LYS A 110 -8.96 -6.70 2.72
C LYS A 110 -8.82 -6.37 1.23
N LEU A 111 -8.61 -5.10 0.92
CA LEU A 111 -8.63 -4.65 -0.48
C LEU A 111 -7.30 -4.91 -1.22
N ILE A 112 -6.16 -4.83 -0.54
CA ILE A 112 -4.84 -4.93 -1.16
C ILE A 112 -4.21 -6.32 -0.96
N LEU A 113 -4.22 -6.85 0.26
CA LEU A 113 -3.52 -8.10 0.59
C LEU A 113 -4.39 -9.33 0.33
N GLU A 114 -5.68 -9.26 0.66
CA GLU A 114 -6.61 -10.38 0.48
C GLU A 114 -7.19 -10.43 -0.95
N ASN A 115 -7.38 -9.28 -1.61
CA ASN A 115 -7.95 -9.19 -2.96
C ASN A 115 -6.92 -8.81 -4.05
N THR A 116 -6.06 -9.77 -4.42
CA THR A 116 -4.93 -9.53 -5.33
C THR A 116 -5.26 -9.63 -6.83
N VAL A 117 -6.52 -9.89 -7.22
CA VAL A 117 -6.89 -10.21 -8.61
C VAL A 117 -7.57 -9.04 -9.32
N SER A 118 -8.57 -8.40 -8.71
CA SER A 118 -9.25 -7.27 -9.34
C SER A 118 -9.94 -6.32 -8.35
N PRO A 119 -9.62 -5.01 -8.38
CA PRO A 119 -8.43 -4.41 -8.97
C PRO A 119 -7.18 -4.68 -8.11
N ALA A 120 -6.03 -4.86 -8.75
CA ALA A 120 -4.74 -5.00 -8.07
C ALA A 120 -4.01 -3.66 -7.94
N VAL A 121 -3.04 -3.60 -7.02
CA VAL A 121 -2.13 -2.44 -6.91
C VAL A 121 -1.34 -2.29 -8.22
N THR A 122 -1.25 -1.06 -8.72
CA THR A 122 -0.51 -0.80 -9.97
C THR A 122 1.00 -0.76 -9.74
N SER A 123 1.78 -1.06 -10.78
CA SER A 123 3.24 -0.93 -10.71
C SER A 123 3.68 0.51 -10.38
N SER A 124 3.00 1.52 -10.91
CA SER A 124 3.27 2.94 -10.59
C SER A 124 3.06 3.27 -9.10
N ASP A 125 2.09 2.65 -8.46
CA ASP A 125 1.85 2.84 -7.02
C ASP A 125 2.94 2.14 -6.19
N LEU A 126 3.33 0.92 -6.57
CA LEU A 126 4.43 0.21 -5.91
C LEU A 126 5.78 0.94 -6.04
N HIS A 127 6.00 1.65 -7.15
CA HIS A 127 7.19 2.46 -7.34
C HIS A 127 7.35 3.56 -6.26
N LYS A 128 6.26 4.11 -5.73
CA LYS A 128 6.31 5.11 -4.67
C LYS A 128 6.88 4.52 -3.38
N ILE A 129 6.34 3.36 -2.96
CA ILE A 129 6.82 2.61 -1.80
C ILE A 129 8.27 2.18 -2.00
N ALA A 130 8.60 1.65 -3.18
CA ALA A 130 9.95 1.22 -3.52
C ALA A 130 10.97 2.34 -3.41
N ALA A 131 10.63 3.55 -3.86
CA ALA A 131 11.51 4.72 -3.75
C ALA A 131 11.78 5.09 -2.28
N THR A 132 10.78 5.00 -1.41
CA THR A 132 10.92 5.27 0.03
C THR A 132 11.80 4.21 0.71
N ILE A 133 11.60 2.92 0.41
CA ILE A 133 12.45 1.83 0.92
C ILE A 133 13.90 2.01 0.45
N LEU A 134 14.11 2.30 -0.84
CA LEU A 134 15.43 2.56 -1.42
C LEU A 134 16.14 3.70 -0.68
N LYS A 135 15.47 4.85 -0.54
CA LYS A 135 16.01 6.02 0.14
C LYS A 135 16.40 5.71 1.58
N HIS A 136 15.57 4.95 2.31
CA HIS A 136 15.87 4.56 3.69
C HIS A 136 17.10 3.65 3.78
N VAL A 137 17.17 2.60 2.96
CA VAL A 137 18.29 1.66 2.97
C VAL A 137 19.59 2.36 2.56
N GLU A 138 19.57 3.09 1.44
CA GLU A 138 20.75 3.82 0.95
C GLU A 138 21.20 4.90 1.94
N GLY A 139 20.28 5.63 2.54
CA GLY A 139 20.60 6.67 3.53
C GLY A 139 21.15 6.12 4.84
N SER A 140 20.76 4.90 5.25
CA SER A 140 21.16 4.33 6.55
C SER A 140 22.53 3.67 6.51
N ILE A 141 22.82 2.92 5.45
CA ILE A 141 23.99 2.03 5.40
C ILE A 141 24.74 2.09 4.06
N GLY A 142 24.25 2.89 3.12
CA GLY A 142 24.79 2.95 1.77
C GLY A 142 24.40 1.75 0.91
N LEU A 143 24.48 1.95 -0.41
CA LEU A 143 24.39 0.88 -1.39
C LEU A 143 25.64 0.94 -2.28
N PRO A 144 26.32 -0.19 -2.52
CA PRO A 144 27.37 -0.23 -3.51
C PRO A 144 26.79 0.05 -4.90
N ASN A 145 27.67 0.20 -5.89
CA ASN A 145 27.21 0.30 -7.27
C ASN A 145 26.53 -1.01 -7.67
N MET A 146 25.33 -0.92 -8.22
CA MET A 146 24.53 -2.08 -8.63
C MET A 146 23.67 -1.71 -9.83
N PHE A 147 23.45 -2.68 -10.72
CA PHE A 147 22.61 -2.49 -11.89
C PHE A 147 21.15 -2.23 -11.48
N ASN A 148 20.56 -1.17 -12.03
CA ASN A 148 19.13 -0.84 -11.88
C ASN A 148 18.60 -0.85 -10.43
N LYS A 149 19.19 -0.02 -9.54
CA LYS A 149 18.75 0.15 -8.14
C LYS A 149 17.23 0.28 -7.99
N THR A 150 16.59 1.12 -8.79
CA THR A 150 15.14 1.37 -8.74
C THR A 150 14.34 0.11 -9.08
N GLY A 151 14.76 -0.66 -10.09
CA GLY A 151 14.15 -1.94 -10.43
C GLY A 151 14.31 -3.00 -9.34
N VAL A 152 15.48 -3.09 -8.72
CA VAL A 152 15.71 -4.04 -7.61
C VAL A 152 14.79 -3.73 -6.43
N PHE A 153 14.64 -2.46 -6.06
CA PHE A 153 13.76 -2.08 -4.95
C PHE A 153 12.26 -2.20 -5.28
N LEU A 154 11.87 -2.09 -6.55
CA LEU A 154 10.53 -2.46 -6.98
C LEU A 154 10.26 -3.95 -6.73
N VAL A 155 11.21 -4.84 -7.10
CA VAL A 155 11.08 -6.28 -6.86
C VAL A 155 11.06 -6.60 -5.37
N ILE A 156 11.90 -5.95 -4.56
CA ILE A 156 11.85 -6.06 -3.09
C ILE A 156 10.46 -5.71 -2.56
N THR A 157 9.89 -4.59 -3.03
CA THR A 157 8.56 -4.14 -2.61
C THR A 157 7.49 -5.17 -2.98
N GLN A 158 7.55 -5.72 -4.21
CA GLN A 158 6.65 -6.78 -4.64
C GLN A 158 6.80 -8.05 -3.80
N ILE A 159 8.03 -8.47 -3.47
CA ILE A 159 8.28 -9.63 -2.59
C ILE A 159 7.61 -9.43 -1.23
N ILE A 160 7.78 -8.25 -0.63
CA ILE A 160 7.15 -7.91 0.66
C ILE A 160 5.63 -8.02 0.54
N PHE A 161 5.01 -7.34 -0.43
CA PHE A 161 3.55 -7.35 -0.60
C PHE A 161 3.01 -8.75 -0.90
N SER A 162 3.69 -9.54 -1.73
CA SER A 162 3.28 -10.91 -2.05
C SER A 162 3.30 -11.82 -0.82
N ILE A 163 4.34 -11.73 0.02
CA ILE A 163 4.44 -12.54 1.24
C ILE A 163 3.40 -12.12 2.27
N LEU A 164 3.22 -10.81 2.49
CA LEU A 164 2.17 -10.30 3.38
C LEU A 164 0.76 -10.66 2.87
N SER A 165 0.56 -10.67 1.55
CA SER A 165 -0.72 -11.11 0.94
C SER A 165 -0.98 -12.59 1.21
N LEU A 166 0.02 -13.45 1.06
CA LEU A 166 -0.11 -14.86 1.40
C LEU A 166 -0.40 -15.03 2.89
N ASN A 167 0.34 -14.33 3.75
CA ASN A 167 0.17 -14.41 5.20
C ASN A 167 -1.24 -13.97 5.63
N ALA A 168 -1.74 -12.83 5.13
CA ALA A 168 -3.08 -12.35 5.42
C ALA A 168 -4.18 -13.33 4.95
N LYS A 169 -3.99 -14.02 3.82
CA LYS A 169 -4.97 -14.98 3.30
C LYS A 169 -5.02 -16.29 4.09
N GLU A 170 -3.87 -16.76 4.59
CA GLU A 170 -3.80 -18.00 5.36
C GLU A 170 -4.24 -17.81 6.82
N ASP A 171 -3.82 -16.71 7.45
CA ASP A 171 -4.02 -16.50 8.89
C ASP A 171 -5.15 -15.51 9.22
N ASN A 172 -5.71 -14.80 8.22
CA ASN A 172 -6.62 -13.64 8.39
C ASN A 172 -6.01 -12.48 9.21
N GLU A 173 -4.70 -12.52 9.48
CA GLU A 173 -3.96 -11.50 10.19
C GLU A 173 -2.49 -11.46 9.73
N LEU A 174 -1.82 -10.35 10.01
CA LEU A 174 -0.38 -10.22 9.76
C LEU A 174 0.42 -10.65 10.99
N THR A 175 1.17 -11.74 10.85
CA THR A 175 1.87 -12.42 11.94
C THR A 175 3.36 -12.10 11.96
N GLU A 176 4.05 -12.53 13.04
CA GLU A 176 5.50 -12.49 13.11
C GLU A 176 6.15 -13.41 12.05
N VAL A 177 5.47 -14.48 11.64
CA VAL A 177 5.92 -15.35 10.54
C VAL A 177 5.92 -14.55 9.24
N GLY A 178 4.83 -13.84 8.92
CA GLY A 178 4.76 -12.99 7.73
C GLY A 178 5.86 -11.92 7.70
N LEU A 179 6.13 -11.27 8.84
CA LEU A 179 7.25 -10.34 9.01
C LEU A 179 8.60 -11.00 8.68
N ASN A 180 8.90 -12.11 9.34
CA ASN A 180 10.20 -12.78 9.22
C ASN A 180 10.43 -13.32 7.80
N GLU A 181 9.39 -13.86 7.16
CA GLU A 181 9.44 -14.35 5.79
C GLU A 181 9.66 -13.22 4.77
N ALA A 182 8.93 -12.10 4.92
CA ALA A 182 9.09 -10.94 4.06
C ALA A 182 10.51 -10.36 4.15
N VAL A 183 11.06 -10.23 5.36
CA VAL A 183 12.44 -9.76 5.58
C VAL A 183 13.45 -10.76 5.02
N ARG A 184 13.27 -12.06 5.27
CA ARG A 184 14.18 -13.10 4.79
C ARG A 184 14.28 -13.10 3.26
N ALA A 185 13.14 -13.12 2.57
CA ALA A 185 13.08 -13.16 1.12
C ALA A 185 13.61 -11.88 0.47
N SER A 186 13.22 -10.71 0.98
CA SER A 186 13.70 -9.42 0.46
C SER A 186 15.20 -9.23 0.67
N ASN A 187 15.72 -9.60 1.85
CA ASN A 187 17.14 -9.50 2.15
C ASN A 187 17.96 -10.46 1.30
N ALA A 188 17.51 -11.71 1.13
CA ALA A 188 18.19 -12.68 0.26
C ALA A 188 18.26 -12.20 -1.19
N TYR A 189 17.15 -11.65 -1.72
CA TYR A 189 17.12 -11.08 -3.06
C TYR A 189 18.07 -9.88 -3.20
N LEU A 190 18.04 -8.94 -2.24
CA LEU A 190 18.95 -7.79 -2.24
C LEU A 190 20.41 -8.24 -2.26
N LEU A 191 20.82 -9.14 -1.35
CA LEU A 191 22.19 -9.63 -1.28
C LEU A 191 22.63 -10.32 -2.57
N SER A 192 21.74 -11.07 -3.23
CA SER A 192 22.02 -11.67 -4.55
C SER A 192 22.30 -10.61 -5.62
N CYS A 193 21.56 -9.50 -5.60
CA CYS A 193 21.80 -8.39 -6.53
C CYS A 193 23.11 -7.64 -6.22
N LEU A 194 23.51 -7.55 -4.96
CA LEU A 194 24.77 -6.92 -4.56
C LEU A 194 26.01 -7.76 -4.93
N ALA A 195 25.86 -9.09 -4.96
CA ALA A 195 26.94 -10.02 -5.30
C ALA A 195 27.24 -10.11 -6.81
N THR A 196 26.40 -9.50 -7.65
CA THR A 196 26.57 -9.54 -9.12
C THR A 196 27.44 -8.35 -9.55
N PRO A 197 28.61 -8.56 -10.20
CA PRO A 197 29.42 -7.45 -10.71
C PRO A 197 28.62 -6.60 -11.70
N ALA A 198 28.79 -5.27 -11.62
CA ALA A 198 28.20 -4.32 -12.55
C ALA A 198 28.76 -4.46 -13.97
#